data_AF-D8U585-F1
#
_entry.id   AF-D8U585-F1
#
_cell.length_a   1.000
_cell.length_b   1.000
_cell.length_c   1.000
_cell.angle_alpha   90.00
_cell.angle_beta   90.00
_cell.angle_gamma   90.00
#
_symmetry.space_group_name_H-M   'P 1'
#
loop_
_entity.id
_entity.type
_entity.pdbx_description
1 polymer ?
#
loop_
_entity_poly.entity_id
_entity_poly.type
_entity_poly.pdbx_seq_one_letter_code
_entity_poly.pdbx_strand_id
1 'polypeptide(L)'
;QVTAACEAVARTGFINYFGLQRFGTGGAPTHEVGRALLRCEYENAVRLVLTGRSDERPEIAAARRLFFEEGDAQGALRGIPNYMLGERAVLGALVRQGATAWSAAMRAVPRTLRMMYLHAWQSHVWNLAASHRWARGGLPGVTTSAAKRLSLVRLVTDADVAAGRYSVFDVVLPLPGTEVEYPAHETGEWIRKVIGLDWPWDDVLCCVAPLGGGSCPRPVS
;
A
#
# COMPACT_ATOMS: atom_id res chain seq x y z
N GLN A 1 1.87 31.26 -19.56
CA GLN A 1 1.20 30.47 -18.51
C GLN A 1 2.02 29.24 -18.10
N VAL A 2 2.60 28.48 -19.03
CA VAL A 2 3.46 27.32 -18.71
C VAL A 2 4.72 27.72 -17.90
N THR A 3 5.43 28.79 -18.28
CA THR A 3 6.65 29.24 -17.59
C THR A 3 6.41 29.59 -16.12
N ALA A 4 5.32 30.33 -15.83
CA ALA A 4 4.95 30.71 -14.48
C ALA A 4 4.62 29.49 -13.59
N ALA A 5 4.00 28.46 -14.17
CA ALA A 5 3.73 27.20 -13.47
C ALA A 5 5.03 26.43 -13.17
N CYS A 6 5.96 26.34 -14.13
CA CYS A 6 7.26 25.70 -13.94
C CYS A 6 8.11 26.42 -12.87
N GLU A 7 8.12 27.75 -12.89
CA GLU A 7 8.82 28.56 -11.88
C GLU A 7 8.19 28.43 -10.49
N ALA A 8 6.86 28.34 -10.40
CA ALA A 8 6.19 28.07 -9.13
C ALA A 8 6.61 26.72 -8.55
N VAL A 9 6.57 25.64 -9.36
CA VAL A 9 7.01 24.31 -8.95
C VAL A 9 8.49 24.30 -8.57
N ALA A 10 9.36 25.01 -9.28
CA ALA A 10 10.77 25.12 -8.94
C ALA A 10 11.01 25.79 -7.58
N ARG A 11 10.15 26.74 -7.18
CA ARG A 11 10.26 27.44 -5.89
C ARG A 11 9.60 26.70 -4.73
N THR A 12 8.41 26.14 -4.95
CA THR A 12 7.58 25.57 -3.87
C THR A 12 7.62 24.05 -3.80
N GLY A 13 8.14 23.38 -4.84
CA GLY A 13 8.06 21.94 -4.98
C GLY A 13 6.64 21.43 -5.26
N PHE A 14 6.43 20.14 -5.03
CA PHE A 14 5.14 19.47 -5.12
C PHE A 14 5.05 18.37 -4.05
N ILE A 15 3.84 17.90 -3.75
CA ILE A 15 3.65 16.81 -2.78
C ILE A 15 4.12 15.50 -3.40
N ASN A 16 4.99 14.79 -2.69
CA ASN A 16 5.64 13.57 -3.14
C ASN A 16 4.70 12.34 -3.09
N TYR A 17 3.56 12.36 -3.77
CA TYR A 17 2.62 11.23 -3.79
C TYR A 17 3.21 9.98 -4.46
N PHE A 18 2.77 8.80 -4.02
CA PHE A 18 2.92 7.58 -4.83
C PHE A 18 1.98 7.66 -6.03
N GLY A 19 2.52 7.55 -7.24
CA GLY A 19 1.74 7.60 -8.49
C GLY A 19 0.93 6.33 -8.75
N LEU A 20 -0.01 6.42 -9.72
CA LEU A 20 -0.91 5.32 -10.09
C LEU A 20 -0.20 4.00 -10.44
N GLN A 21 1.01 4.08 -11.00
CA GLN A 21 1.85 2.91 -11.27
C GLN A 21 2.08 2.01 -10.04
N ARG A 22 2.08 2.58 -8.83
CA ARG A 22 2.27 1.86 -7.55
C ARG A 22 1.05 1.03 -7.16
N PHE A 23 -0.13 1.39 -7.66
CA PHE A 23 -1.39 0.75 -7.34
C PHE A 23 -1.83 -0.24 -8.43
N GLY A 24 -0.95 -0.51 -9.40
CA GLY A 24 -1.17 -1.43 -10.49
C GLY A 24 -2.23 -0.93 -11.47
N THR A 25 -2.35 -1.65 -12.58
CA THR A 25 -3.37 -1.42 -13.59
C THR A 25 -4.31 -2.64 -13.68
N GLY A 26 -4.42 -3.44 -12.63
CA GLY A 26 -5.28 -4.64 -12.60
C GLY A 26 -6.77 -4.28 -12.56
N GLY A 27 -7.63 -5.30 -12.53
CA GLY A 27 -9.08 -5.13 -12.40
C GLY A 27 -9.50 -4.55 -11.05
N ALA A 28 -8.81 -4.94 -9.98
CA ALA A 28 -8.94 -4.35 -8.66
C ALA A 28 -7.71 -3.51 -8.30
N PRO A 29 -7.86 -2.43 -7.49
CA PRO A 29 -6.72 -1.68 -7.00
C PRO A 29 -5.79 -2.53 -6.12
N THR A 30 -4.49 -2.51 -6.41
CA THR A 30 -3.48 -3.37 -5.74
C THR A 30 -3.44 -3.17 -4.21
N HIS A 31 -3.72 -1.96 -3.75
CA HIS A 31 -3.74 -1.63 -2.32
C HIS A 31 -4.93 -2.26 -1.57
N GLU A 32 -6.04 -2.57 -2.26
CA GLU A 32 -7.18 -3.28 -1.65
C GLU A 32 -6.84 -4.74 -1.36
N VAL A 33 -6.06 -5.40 -2.24
CA VAL A 33 -5.51 -6.73 -1.96
C VAL A 33 -4.63 -6.69 -0.70
N GLY A 34 -3.77 -5.67 -0.60
CA GLY A 34 -2.94 -5.45 0.57
C GLY A 34 -3.75 -5.26 1.85
N ARG A 35 -4.81 -4.45 1.79
CA ARG A 35 -5.74 -4.21 2.90
C ARG A 35 -6.43 -5.50 3.35
N ALA A 36 -6.95 -6.30 2.41
CA ALA A 36 -7.62 -7.56 2.70
C ALA A 36 -6.68 -8.59 3.33
N LEU A 37 -5.45 -8.71 2.80
CA LEU A 37 -4.41 -9.58 3.36
C LEU A 37 -4.08 -9.24 4.80
N LEU A 38 -3.90 -7.95 5.05
CA LEU A 38 -3.58 -7.42 6.36
C LEU A 38 -4.75 -7.68 7.36
N ARG A 39 -6.00 -7.78 6.89
CA ARG A 39 -7.20 -8.07 7.71
C ARG A 39 -7.47 -9.55 7.90
N CYS A 40 -6.61 -10.42 7.37
CA CYS A 40 -6.85 -11.87 7.28
C CYS A 40 -8.14 -12.22 6.49
N GLU A 41 -8.66 -11.32 5.66
CA GLU A 41 -9.78 -11.55 4.75
C GLU A 41 -9.28 -12.30 3.49
N TYR A 42 -8.77 -13.53 3.67
CA TYR A 42 -8.08 -14.26 2.61
C TYR A 42 -8.96 -14.56 1.40
N GLU A 43 -10.25 -14.83 1.61
CA GLU A 43 -11.20 -15.02 0.52
C GLU A 43 -11.31 -13.74 -0.32
N ASN A 44 -11.50 -12.60 0.34
CA ASN A 44 -11.58 -11.30 -0.33
C ASN A 44 -10.29 -10.99 -1.11
N ALA A 45 -9.12 -11.22 -0.50
CA ALA A 45 -7.83 -11.05 -1.15
C ALA A 45 -7.70 -11.90 -2.43
N VAL A 46 -8.11 -13.17 -2.38
CA VAL A 46 -8.13 -14.07 -3.54
C VAL A 46 -9.06 -13.54 -4.64
N ARG A 47 -10.27 -13.13 -4.28
CA ARG A 47 -11.26 -12.59 -5.24
C ARG A 47 -10.77 -11.30 -5.90
N LEU A 48 -10.12 -10.42 -5.13
CA LEU A 48 -9.52 -9.19 -5.67
C LEU A 48 -8.37 -9.50 -6.63
N VAL A 49 -7.50 -10.46 -6.32
CA VAL A 49 -6.44 -10.93 -7.25
C VAL A 49 -7.04 -11.48 -8.55
N LEU A 50 -8.20 -12.14 -8.46
CA LEU A 50 -8.89 -12.71 -9.60
C LEU A 50 -9.83 -11.74 -10.32
N THR A 51 -9.93 -10.47 -9.89
CA THR A 51 -10.75 -9.47 -10.57
C THR A 51 -10.11 -9.04 -11.89
N GLY A 52 -10.85 -9.22 -12.99
CA GLY A 52 -10.42 -8.88 -14.35
C GLY A 52 -10.58 -7.40 -14.66
N ARG A 53 -9.89 -6.93 -15.70
CA ARG A 53 -10.05 -5.56 -16.19
C ARG A 53 -11.25 -5.46 -17.13
N SER A 54 -11.86 -4.28 -17.24
CA SER A 54 -12.95 -4.04 -18.18
C SER A 54 -12.53 -4.15 -19.66
N ASP A 55 -11.26 -3.90 -19.96
CA ASP A 55 -10.66 -3.95 -21.29
C ASP A 55 -9.84 -5.24 -21.56
N GLU A 56 -10.00 -6.28 -20.73
CA GLU A 56 -9.26 -7.53 -20.91
C GLU A 56 -9.76 -8.37 -22.10
N ARG A 57 -8.93 -9.30 -22.56
CA ARG A 57 -9.27 -10.17 -23.69
C ARG A 57 -10.47 -11.07 -23.33
N PRO A 58 -11.45 -11.27 -24.24
CA PRO A 58 -12.67 -12.03 -23.94
C PRO A 58 -12.42 -13.44 -23.42
N GLU A 59 -11.35 -14.10 -23.86
CA GLU A 59 -11.00 -15.46 -23.44
C GLU A 59 -10.57 -15.50 -21.96
N ILE A 60 -9.88 -14.45 -21.49
CA ILE A 60 -9.46 -14.30 -20.09
C ILE A 60 -10.68 -13.96 -19.23
N ALA A 61 -11.55 -13.07 -19.71
CA ALA A 61 -12.80 -12.74 -19.02
C ALA A 61 -13.73 -13.95 -18.88
N ALA A 62 -13.81 -14.81 -19.92
CA ALA A 62 -14.53 -16.07 -19.84
C ALA A 62 -13.93 -17.02 -18.78
N ALA A 63 -12.60 -17.13 -18.71
CA ALA A 63 -11.93 -17.94 -17.69
C ALA A 63 -12.21 -17.46 -16.27
N ARG A 64 -12.25 -16.14 -16.04
CA ARG A 64 -12.60 -15.58 -14.71
C ARG A 64 -14.06 -15.85 -14.34
N ARG A 65 -14.99 -15.80 -15.30
CA ARG A 65 -16.41 -16.14 -15.07
C ARG A 65 -16.61 -17.57 -14.58
N LEU A 66 -15.86 -18.55 -15.10
CA LEU A 66 -15.89 -19.93 -14.59
C LEU A 66 -15.63 -19.98 -13.08
N PHE A 67 -14.69 -19.18 -12.57
CA PHE A 67 -14.43 -19.12 -11.14
C PHE A 67 -15.55 -18.39 -10.36
N PHE A 68 -15.98 -17.21 -10.82
CA PHE A 68 -16.93 -16.38 -10.06
C PHE A 68 -18.38 -16.85 -10.11
N GLU A 69 -18.81 -17.43 -11.23
CA GLU A 69 -20.20 -17.86 -11.46
C GLU A 69 -20.38 -19.34 -11.14
N GLU A 70 -19.42 -20.18 -11.52
CA GLU A 70 -19.54 -21.65 -11.42
C GLU A 70 -18.69 -22.25 -10.29
N GLY A 71 -17.76 -21.48 -9.71
CA GLY A 71 -16.81 -21.99 -8.72
C GLY A 71 -15.72 -22.90 -9.32
N ASP A 72 -15.60 -22.99 -10.64
CA ASP A 72 -14.63 -23.87 -11.31
C ASP A 72 -13.24 -23.23 -11.39
N ALA A 73 -12.45 -23.42 -10.33
CA ALA A 73 -11.06 -23.00 -10.28
C ALA A 73 -10.17 -23.72 -11.31
N GLN A 74 -10.50 -24.95 -11.69
CA GLN A 74 -9.69 -25.74 -12.63
C GLN A 74 -9.93 -25.28 -14.07
N GLY A 75 -11.18 -25.02 -14.46
CA GLY A 75 -11.55 -24.39 -15.72
C GLY A 75 -10.94 -23.01 -15.86
N ALA A 76 -11.06 -22.18 -14.83
CA ALA A 76 -10.40 -20.87 -14.81
C ALA A 76 -8.89 -20.98 -15.02
N LEU A 77 -8.20 -21.88 -14.30
CA LEU A 77 -6.75 -22.06 -14.42
C LEU A 77 -6.29 -22.44 -15.84
N ARG A 78 -7.10 -23.18 -16.60
CA ARG A 78 -6.80 -23.52 -18.00
C ARG A 78 -6.88 -22.31 -18.92
N GLY A 79 -7.78 -21.37 -18.66
CA GLY A 79 -7.96 -20.17 -19.47
C GLY A 79 -7.07 -18.99 -19.10
N ILE A 80 -6.51 -18.95 -17.88
CA ILE A 80 -5.61 -17.88 -17.44
C ILE A 80 -4.19 -18.04 -18.03
N PRO A 81 -3.62 -17.04 -18.72
CA PRO A 81 -2.28 -17.12 -19.31
C PRO A 81 -1.11 -17.25 -18.32
N ASN A 82 0.00 -17.86 -18.75
CA ASN A 82 1.17 -18.14 -17.90
C ASN A 82 1.85 -16.92 -17.27
N TYR A 83 1.75 -15.74 -17.88
CA TYR A 83 2.34 -14.50 -17.34
C TYR A 83 1.56 -13.91 -16.16
N MET A 84 0.31 -14.37 -15.92
CA MET A 84 -0.53 -13.95 -14.79
C MET A 84 -0.19 -14.76 -13.53
N LEU A 85 0.99 -14.47 -12.97
CA LEU A 85 1.58 -15.27 -11.90
C LEU A 85 0.72 -15.35 -10.63
N GLY A 86 0.09 -14.23 -10.24
CA GLY A 86 -0.75 -14.16 -9.04
C GLY A 86 -2.00 -15.04 -9.19
N GLU A 87 -2.73 -14.85 -10.28
CA GLU A 87 -3.97 -15.57 -10.58
C GLU A 87 -3.73 -17.08 -10.74
N ARG A 88 -2.69 -17.48 -11.46
CA ARG A 88 -2.35 -18.90 -11.63
C ARG A 88 -1.92 -19.54 -10.32
N ALA A 89 -1.16 -18.84 -9.48
CA ALA A 89 -0.74 -19.35 -8.18
C ALA A 89 -1.96 -19.61 -7.27
N VAL A 90 -2.88 -18.64 -7.20
CA VAL A 90 -4.11 -18.74 -6.41
C VAL A 90 -5.00 -19.88 -6.92
N LEU A 91 -5.37 -19.87 -8.21
CA LEU A 91 -6.24 -20.90 -8.79
C LEU A 91 -5.63 -22.30 -8.66
N GLY A 92 -4.33 -22.44 -8.96
CA GLY A 92 -3.63 -23.70 -8.82
C GLY A 92 -3.59 -24.22 -7.38
N ALA A 93 -3.49 -23.34 -6.39
CA ALA A 93 -3.56 -23.73 -4.99
C ALA A 93 -4.96 -24.16 -4.58
N LEU A 94 -6.02 -23.47 -5.02
CA LEU A 94 -7.41 -23.86 -4.78
C LEU A 94 -7.74 -25.23 -5.38
N VAL A 95 -7.24 -25.52 -6.60
CA VAL A 95 -7.40 -26.83 -7.23
C VAL A 95 -6.71 -27.93 -6.43
N ARG A 96 -5.50 -27.68 -5.90
CA ARG A 96 -4.71 -28.70 -5.18
C ARG A 96 -5.15 -28.91 -3.73
N GLN A 97 -5.61 -27.86 -3.07
CA GLN A 97 -5.80 -27.84 -1.61
C GLN A 97 -7.28 -27.68 -1.20
N GLY A 98 -8.17 -27.42 -2.15
CA GLY A 98 -9.62 -27.26 -1.93
C GLY A 98 -10.11 -25.86 -2.23
N ALA A 99 -11.37 -25.76 -2.64
CA ALA A 99 -12.01 -24.52 -3.10
C ALA A 99 -12.07 -23.40 -2.04
N THR A 100 -11.93 -23.75 -0.75
CA THR A 100 -11.97 -22.80 0.38
C THR A 100 -10.61 -22.61 1.04
N ALA A 101 -9.53 -23.14 0.45
CA ALA A 101 -8.17 -23.03 0.99
C ALA A 101 -7.54 -21.64 0.73
N TRP A 102 -8.27 -20.57 1.05
CA TRP A 102 -7.94 -19.18 0.70
C TRP A 102 -6.59 -18.71 1.24
N SER A 103 -6.30 -19.01 2.51
CA SER A 103 -5.03 -18.62 3.14
C SER A 103 -3.84 -19.34 2.48
N ALA A 104 -4.01 -20.60 2.10
CA ALA A 104 -3.01 -21.36 1.37
C ALA A 104 -2.84 -20.86 -0.07
N ALA A 105 -3.93 -20.44 -0.71
CA ALA A 105 -3.90 -19.85 -2.04
C ALA A 105 -3.12 -18.55 -2.08
N MET A 106 -3.31 -17.67 -1.09
CA MET A 106 -2.48 -16.47 -0.97
C MET A 106 -1.02 -16.81 -0.67
N ARG A 107 -0.74 -17.80 0.19
CA ARG A 107 0.64 -18.25 0.46
C ARG A 107 1.37 -18.80 -0.77
N ALA A 108 0.64 -19.36 -1.74
CA ALA A 108 1.20 -19.86 -2.99
C ALA A 108 1.69 -18.73 -3.92
N VAL A 109 1.19 -17.50 -3.74
CA VAL A 109 1.63 -16.34 -4.53
C VAL A 109 3.12 -16.04 -4.23
N PRO A 110 3.95 -15.73 -5.24
CA PRO A 110 5.36 -15.40 -5.02
C PRO A 110 5.54 -14.29 -3.99
N ARG A 111 6.55 -14.42 -3.12
CA ARG A 111 6.80 -13.47 -2.00
C ARG A 111 6.87 -12.02 -2.49
N THR A 112 7.58 -11.77 -3.59
CA THR A 112 7.72 -10.43 -4.17
C THR A 112 6.37 -9.80 -4.53
N LEU A 113 5.44 -10.58 -5.08
CA LEU A 113 4.11 -10.10 -5.44
C LEU A 113 3.23 -9.87 -4.20
N ARG A 114 3.34 -10.72 -3.18
CA ARG A 114 2.68 -10.48 -1.89
C ARG A 114 3.15 -9.20 -1.22
N MET A 115 4.47 -8.95 -1.22
CA MET A 115 5.04 -7.70 -0.70
C MET A 115 4.56 -6.49 -1.49
N MET A 116 4.41 -6.61 -2.82
CA MET A 116 3.85 -5.55 -3.65
C MET A 116 2.46 -5.12 -3.16
N TYR A 117 1.58 -6.06 -2.81
CA TYR A 117 0.25 -5.75 -2.26
C TYR A 117 0.34 -4.97 -0.94
N LEU A 118 1.18 -5.44 -0.02
CA LEU A 118 1.38 -4.79 1.29
C LEU A 118 1.95 -3.37 1.13
N HIS A 119 2.96 -3.21 0.27
CA HIS A 119 3.57 -1.90 -0.01
C HIS A 119 2.62 -0.95 -0.73
N ALA A 120 1.73 -1.46 -1.58
CA ALA A 120 0.68 -0.65 -2.18
C ALA A 120 -0.29 -0.12 -1.12
N TRP A 121 -0.68 -0.93 -0.13
CA TRP A 121 -1.49 -0.44 1.00
C TRP A 121 -0.77 0.63 1.82
N GLN A 122 0.50 0.40 2.21
CA GLN A 122 1.31 1.40 2.92
C GLN A 122 1.40 2.71 2.13
N SER A 123 1.60 2.61 0.81
CA SER A 123 1.65 3.75 -0.10
C SER A 123 0.32 4.51 -0.16
N HIS A 124 -0.80 3.80 -0.14
CA HIS A 124 -2.14 4.39 -0.15
C HIS A 124 -2.40 5.18 1.13
N VAL A 125 -2.15 4.59 2.30
CA VAL A 125 -2.30 5.26 3.60
C VAL A 125 -1.40 6.48 3.69
N TRP A 126 -0.15 6.38 3.21
CA TRP A 126 0.77 7.52 3.18
C TRP A 126 0.23 8.67 2.32
N ASN A 127 -0.31 8.37 1.12
CA ASN A 127 -0.91 9.39 0.26
C ASN A 127 -2.08 10.07 0.98
N LEU A 128 -2.98 9.31 1.61
CA LEU A 128 -4.09 9.90 2.35
C LEU A 128 -3.60 10.77 3.52
N ALA A 129 -2.55 10.34 4.24
CA ALA A 129 -1.95 11.11 5.33
C ALA A 129 -1.31 12.42 4.85
N ALA A 130 -0.61 12.38 3.72
CA ALA A 130 -0.02 13.57 3.10
C ALA A 130 -1.12 14.57 2.67
N SER A 131 -2.20 14.08 2.04
CA SER A 131 -3.35 14.93 1.68
C SER A 131 -4.05 15.51 2.90
N HIS A 132 -4.29 14.68 3.92
CA HIS A 132 -4.94 15.09 5.17
C HIS A 132 -4.15 16.19 5.88
N ARG A 133 -2.83 16.04 5.93
CA ARG A 133 -1.92 17.03 6.49
C ARG A 133 -1.94 18.33 5.68
N TRP A 134 -1.87 18.23 4.35
CA TRP A 134 -1.88 19.40 3.48
C TRP A 134 -3.17 20.22 3.64
N ALA A 135 -4.33 19.55 3.72
CA ALA A 135 -5.63 20.20 3.89
C ALA A 135 -5.78 21.00 5.20
N ARG A 136 -4.96 20.70 6.21
CA ARG A 136 -4.99 21.36 7.54
C ARG A 136 -4.05 22.55 7.68
N GLY A 137 -3.49 23.04 6.57
CA GLY A 137 -2.77 24.32 6.53
C GLY A 137 -1.26 24.24 6.31
N GLY A 138 -0.71 23.08 5.91
CA GLY A 138 0.74 22.95 5.79
C GLY A 138 1.44 23.26 7.13
N LEU A 139 2.72 23.62 7.13
CA LEU A 139 3.45 23.92 8.39
C LEU A 139 3.15 25.35 8.90
N PRO A 140 3.12 25.60 10.24
CA PRO A 140 4.14 25.15 11.21
C PRO A 140 3.61 24.54 12.54
N GLY A 141 4.20 23.42 12.99
CA GLY A 141 3.95 22.88 14.34
C GLY A 141 4.01 21.34 14.40
N VAL A 142 5.13 20.82 14.91
CA VAL A 142 5.41 19.39 15.17
C VAL A 142 5.43 18.48 13.94
N THR A 143 6.64 18.06 13.58
CA THR A 143 6.94 17.16 12.46
C THR A 143 7.88 16.09 12.99
N THR A 144 7.82 14.83 12.57
CA THR A 144 9.03 14.02 12.54
C THR A 144 9.91 14.58 11.41
N SER A 145 10.99 15.31 11.70
CA SER A 145 11.98 15.68 10.68
C SER A 145 13.02 14.57 10.61
N ALA A 146 13.32 14.11 9.41
CA ALA A 146 14.54 13.36 9.18
C ALA A 146 15.58 14.43 8.84
N ALA A 147 16.60 14.58 9.69
CA ALA A 147 17.79 15.31 9.25
C ALA A 147 18.30 14.62 7.96
N LYS A 148 18.98 15.38 7.10
CA LYS A 148 19.52 15.00 5.77
C LYS A 148 20.51 13.80 5.75
N ARG A 149 20.52 13.00 6.81
CA ARG A 149 21.11 11.66 6.95
C ARG A 149 20.03 10.72 7.46
N LEU A 150 19.76 9.65 6.72
CA LEU A 150 18.81 8.56 6.97
C LEU A 150 18.88 7.87 8.35
N SER A 151 19.69 8.38 9.30
CA SER A 151 19.98 7.77 10.59
C SER A 151 19.45 8.53 11.81
N LEU A 152 18.75 9.67 11.65
CA LEU A 152 18.16 10.37 12.79
C LEU A 152 16.83 11.05 12.42
N VAL A 153 15.73 10.31 12.59
CA VAL A 153 14.39 10.89 12.61
C VAL A 153 14.14 11.42 14.02
N ARG A 154 13.76 12.70 14.13
CA ARG A 154 13.46 13.33 15.41
C ARG A 154 12.12 14.05 15.32
N LEU A 155 11.36 14.02 16.41
CA LEU A 155 10.21 14.90 16.59
C LEU A 155 10.66 16.36 16.75
N VAL A 156 10.29 17.19 15.78
CA VAL A 156 10.39 18.66 15.77
C VAL A 156 9.49 19.19 16.86
N THR A 157 10.05 20.04 17.71
CA THR A 157 9.32 20.72 18.80
C THR A 157 8.83 22.10 18.36
N ASP A 158 7.90 22.70 19.11
CA ASP A 158 7.46 24.08 18.84
C ASP A 158 8.62 25.08 18.90
N ALA A 159 9.65 24.81 19.71
CA ALA A 159 10.87 25.61 19.77
C ALA A 159 11.68 25.54 18.47
N ASP A 160 11.72 24.39 17.80
CA ASP A 160 12.42 24.23 16.52
C ASP A 160 11.70 24.95 15.37
N VAL A 161 10.36 24.97 15.45
CA VAL A 161 9.48 25.68 14.54
C VAL A 161 9.65 27.19 14.71
N ALA A 162 9.60 27.69 15.94
CA ALA A 162 9.83 29.10 16.25
C ALA A 162 11.25 29.56 15.84
N ALA A 163 12.23 28.66 15.93
CA ALA A 163 13.60 28.92 15.50
C ALA A 163 13.79 28.85 13.97
N GLY A 164 12.75 28.51 13.19
CA GLY A 164 12.83 28.45 11.73
C GLY A 164 13.87 27.46 11.19
N ARG A 165 14.22 26.43 11.97
CA ARG A 165 15.35 25.52 11.65
C ARG A 165 15.07 24.53 10.53
N TYR A 166 13.80 24.31 10.19
CA TYR A 166 13.38 23.29 9.24
C TYR A 166 12.42 23.89 8.21
N SER A 167 12.55 23.43 6.97
CA SER A 167 11.66 23.76 5.86
C SER A 167 10.68 22.62 5.59
N VAL A 168 9.72 22.85 4.69
CA VAL A 168 8.81 21.78 4.22
C VAL A 168 9.58 20.60 3.60
N PHE A 169 10.76 20.84 3.03
CA PHE A 169 11.60 19.81 2.42
C PHE A 169 12.31 18.89 3.41
N ASP A 170 12.33 19.25 4.71
CA ASP A 170 12.91 18.45 5.79
C ASP A 170 11.87 17.55 6.48
N VAL A 171 10.62 17.67 6.04
CA VAL A 171 9.47 16.95 6.59
C VAL A 171 9.36 15.55 6.01
N VAL A 172 9.31 14.56 6.90
CA VAL A 172 8.97 13.18 6.54
C VAL A 172 7.66 12.75 7.18
N LEU A 173 6.92 11.90 6.48
CA LEU A 173 5.83 11.13 7.05
C LEU A 173 6.21 9.65 7.06
N PRO A 174 5.95 8.93 8.16
CA PRO A 174 6.25 7.51 8.22
C PRO A 174 5.35 6.70 7.29
N LEU A 175 5.90 5.64 6.70
CA LEU A 175 5.09 4.58 6.11
C LEU A 175 4.56 3.69 7.24
N PRO A 176 3.29 3.26 7.21
CA PRO A 176 2.76 2.41 8.26
C PRO A 176 3.50 1.07 8.36
N GLY A 177 3.83 0.65 9.59
CA GLY A 177 4.54 -0.59 9.88
C GLY A 177 4.66 -0.85 11.39
N THR A 178 5.28 -1.97 11.74
CA THR A 178 5.50 -2.44 13.13
C THR A 178 6.55 -1.61 13.88
N GLU A 179 7.63 -1.25 13.19
CA GLU A 179 8.78 -0.57 13.78
C GLU A 179 8.76 0.92 13.42
N VAL A 180 7.62 1.57 13.66
CA VAL A 180 7.36 2.96 13.25
C VAL A 180 6.91 3.79 14.43
N GLU A 181 7.63 4.87 14.71
CA GLU A 181 7.13 5.94 15.55
C GLU A 181 6.24 6.88 14.74
N TYR A 182 4.95 6.88 15.06
CA TYR A 182 4.02 7.86 14.51
C TYR A 182 4.08 9.16 15.30
N PRO A 183 3.94 10.32 14.65
CA PRO A 183 3.94 11.60 15.33
C PRO A 183 2.89 11.66 16.46
N ALA A 184 3.20 12.38 17.54
CA ALA A 184 2.32 12.53 18.71
C ALA A 184 1.22 13.61 18.54
N HIS A 185 0.94 14.03 17.32
CA HIS A 185 -0.04 15.08 17.00
C HIS A 185 -1.15 14.56 16.10
N GLU A 186 -2.10 15.42 15.74
CA GLU A 186 -3.34 15.07 15.03
C GLU A 186 -3.12 14.20 13.78
N THR A 187 -2.09 14.45 12.97
CA THR A 187 -1.81 13.61 11.78
C THR A 187 -1.39 12.20 12.16
N GLY A 188 -0.60 12.03 13.23
CA GLY A 188 -0.21 10.70 13.70
C GLY A 188 -1.40 9.97 14.35
N GLU A 189 -2.24 10.66 15.12
CA GLU A 189 -3.50 10.10 15.62
C GLU A 189 -4.44 9.70 14.48
N TRP A 190 -4.54 10.53 13.45
CA TRP A 190 -5.34 10.24 12.27
C TRP A 190 -4.79 9.04 11.51
N ILE A 191 -3.47 8.93 11.33
CA ILE A 191 -2.84 7.74 10.74
C ILE A 191 -3.19 6.51 11.57
N ARG A 192 -3.03 6.56 12.91
CA ARG A 192 -3.42 5.47 13.84
C ARG A 192 -4.89 5.08 13.69
N LYS A 193 -5.78 6.06 13.53
CA LYS A 193 -7.21 5.83 13.30
C LYS A 193 -7.50 5.17 11.94
N VAL A 194 -6.80 5.59 10.89
CA VAL A 194 -6.97 5.05 9.53
C VAL A 194 -6.44 3.64 9.41
N ILE A 195 -5.30 3.35 10.03
CA ILE A 195 -4.75 1.99 10.08
C ILE A 195 -5.52 1.10 11.07
N GLY A 196 -6.28 1.69 12.00
CA GLY A 196 -6.92 0.99 13.11
C GLY A 196 -5.90 0.68 14.21
N LEU A 197 -6.25 0.95 15.47
CA LEU A 197 -5.33 0.80 16.61
C LEU A 197 -4.88 -0.65 16.86
N ASP A 198 -5.61 -1.65 16.35
CA ASP A 198 -5.38 -3.08 16.61
C ASP A 198 -5.08 -3.85 15.32
N TRP A 199 -4.16 -3.35 14.49
CA TRP A 199 -3.73 -4.14 13.35
C TRP A 199 -2.74 -5.21 13.80
N PRO A 200 -3.02 -6.51 13.62
CA PRO A 200 -2.15 -7.57 14.09
C PRO A 200 -1.02 -7.76 13.07
N TRP A 201 -0.17 -6.75 12.93
CA TRP A 201 0.95 -6.79 12.00
C TRP A 201 1.79 -8.04 12.24
N ASP A 202 1.96 -8.46 13.50
CA ASP A 202 2.67 -9.67 13.94
C ASP A 202 1.94 -10.99 13.54
N ASP A 203 0.61 -11.02 13.49
CA ASP A 203 -0.14 -12.21 13.03
C ASP A 203 -0.24 -12.28 11.49
N VAL A 204 -0.26 -11.14 10.80
CA VAL A 204 -0.20 -11.10 9.32
C VAL A 204 1.19 -11.53 8.84
N LEU A 205 2.20 -11.12 9.58
CA LEU A 205 3.59 -11.56 9.51
C LEU A 205 3.74 -13.07 9.60
N CYS A 206 3.16 -13.63 10.66
CA CYS A 206 2.62 -14.99 10.80
C CYS A 206 2.49 -15.83 9.51
N CYS A 207 1.61 -15.32 8.64
CA CYS A 207 0.97 -16.08 7.58
C CYS A 207 1.42 -15.66 6.17
N VAL A 208 1.91 -14.44 5.99
CA VAL A 208 2.22 -13.85 4.68
C VAL A 208 3.73 -13.74 4.45
N ALA A 209 4.54 -13.57 5.49
CA ALA A 209 6.01 -13.57 5.40
C ALA A 209 6.55 -13.24 6.79
N PRO A 210 7.50 -13.99 7.39
CA PRO A 210 8.27 -13.42 8.48
C PRO A 210 8.99 -12.17 7.92
N LEU A 211 8.51 -10.98 8.30
CA LEU A 211 9.13 -9.68 8.03
C LEU A 211 10.22 -9.56 9.09
N GLY A 212 11.46 -9.71 8.65
CA GLY A 212 12.47 -8.70 8.98
C GLY A 212 12.38 -7.67 7.86
N GLY A 213 11.86 -6.49 8.14
CA GLY A 213 11.61 -5.48 7.12
C GLY A 213 11.32 -4.14 7.77
N GLY A 214 12.38 -3.51 8.30
CA GLY A 214 12.33 -2.18 8.87
C GLY A 214 11.66 -1.19 7.91
N SER A 215 10.63 -0.53 8.41
CA SER A 215 9.92 0.57 7.77
C SER A 215 10.84 1.79 7.61
N CYS A 216 10.98 2.29 6.38
CA CYS A 216 11.80 3.46 6.08
C CYS A 216 10.93 4.72 5.99
N PRO A 217 11.26 5.83 6.69
CA PRO A 217 10.53 7.09 6.59
C PRO A 217 10.66 7.72 5.19
N ARG A 218 9.64 8.44 4.72
CA ARG A 218 9.61 9.00 3.34
C ARG A 218 9.35 10.53 3.33
N PRO A 219 10.09 11.33 2.54
CA PRO A 219 9.89 12.79 2.44
C PRO A 219 8.54 13.17 1.85
N VAL A 220 7.92 14.23 2.37
CA VAL A 220 6.58 14.70 1.95
C VAL A 220 6.62 15.62 0.73
N SER A 221 7.71 16.35 0.52
CA SER A 221 7.93 17.28 -0.61
C SER A 221 9.33 17.13 -1.17
#